data_AF-A0A818LQW2-F1
#
_entry.id   AF-A0A818LQW2-F1
#
_cell.length_a   1.000
_cell.length_b   1.000
_cell.length_c   1.000
_cell.angle_alpha   90.00
_cell.angle_beta   90.00
_cell.angle_gamma   90.00
#
_symmetry.space_group_name_H-M   'P 1'
#
loop_
_entity.id
_entity.type
_entity.pdbx_description
1 polymer ?
#
loop_
_entity_poly.entity_id
_entity_poly.type
_entity_poly.pdbx_seq_one_letter_code
_entity_poly.pdbx_strand_id
1 'polypeptide(L)'
;MSAYEIAPQIGFWGLIIVFSIGVPGALANVILFVGVKTFRQSPLAYYVVGQSLADVNVLLIEFLQIIPSVSVSTSSIACKLMVFFVQATACAAMNFLCLSAFDRWACTSQSARIRQLSSPHVARRLFLLPFILWSLVNIPFLIYFDLVPPTFRCLYTNDLFMRIGILVLSPIFTALLPLIVLIMFGLMTYRNIRLVVHVRQQPNQIRLSNWEHQMTRMMLTQTLFRKEKSLEEWPDQPTFIIHDVQLGWLGKRLLLWFDLITGGPVNDMFVAPN
;
A
#
# COMPACT_ATOMS: atom_id res chain seq x y z
N MET A 1 -14.37 -28.10 19.22
CA MET A 1 -13.30 -27.12 18.94
C MET A 1 -13.97 -25.77 18.82
N SER A 2 -13.69 -24.90 19.77
CA SER A 2 -14.32 -23.60 19.95
C SER A 2 -13.62 -22.54 19.09
N ALA A 3 -14.34 -21.49 18.68
CA ALA A 3 -13.82 -20.44 17.82
C ALA A 3 -12.54 -19.75 18.36
N TYR A 4 -12.34 -19.75 19.69
CA TYR A 4 -11.17 -19.16 20.35
C TYR A 4 -9.85 -19.92 20.09
N GLU A 5 -9.90 -21.21 19.73
CA GLU A 5 -8.69 -22.00 19.42
C GLU A 5 -8.28 -21.89 17.96
N ILE A 6 -9.24 -21.59 17.08
CA ILE A 6 -9.07 -21.61 15.62
C ILE A 6 -8.44 -20.30 15.13
N ALA A 7 -8.87 -19.15 15.68
CA ALA A 7 -8.38 -17.83 15.28
C ALA A 7 -6.84 -17.65 15.32
N PRO A 8 -6.13 -18.00 16.41
CA PRO A 8 -4.67 -17.85 16.45
C PRO A 8 -3.95 -18.79 15.47
N GLN A 9 -4.51 -19.97 15.19
CA GLN A 9 -3.95 -20.90 14.22
C GLN A 9 -4.07 -20.36 12.78
N ILE A 10 -5.22 -19.78 12.44
CA ILE A 10 -5.42 -19.15 11.12
C ILE A 10 -4.45 -17.98 10.94
N GLY A 11 -4.34 -17.09 11.93
CA GLY A 11 -3.42 -15.95 11.87
C GLY A 11 -1.96 -16.39 11.68
N PHE A 12 -1.53 -17.43 12.39
CA PHE A 12 -0.19 -18.00 12.27
C PHE A 12 0.11 -18.49 10.85
N TRP A 13 -0.75 -19.36 10.29
CA TRP A 13 -0.54 -19.90 8.94
C TRP A 13 -0.69 -18.85 7.86
N GLY A 14 -1.64 -17.92 8.02
CA GLY A 14 -1.83 -16.79 7.11
C GLY A 14 -0.59 -15.92 7.02
N LEU A 15 0.04 -15.59 8.16
CA LEU A 15 1.27 -14.81 8.20
C LEU A 15 2.46 -15.55 7.58
N ILE A 16 2.57 -16.87 7.76
CA ILE A 16 3.62 -17.66 7.08
C ILE A 16 3.47 -17.59 5.56
N ILE A 17 2.25 -17.75 5.04
CA ILE A 17 1.98 -17.68 3.61
C ILE A 17 2.30 -16.27 3.07
N VAL A 18 1.80 -15.23 3.73
CA VAL A 18 2.02 -13.84 3.33
C VAL A 18 3.50 -13.48 3.38
N PHE A 19 4.24 -13.92 4.41
CA PHE A 19 5.68 -13.70 4.51
C PHE A 19 6.43 -14.40 3.36
N SER A 20 6.10 -15.67 3.12
CA SER A 20 6.78 -16.52 2.14
C SER A 20 6.61 -16.01 0.70
N ILE A 21 5.48 -15.39 0.37
CA ILE A 21 5.20 -14.84 -0.96
C ILE A 21 5.56 -13.35 -1.02
N GLY A 22 5.22 -12.60 0.02
CA GLY A 22 5.31 -11.15 0.09
C GLY A 22 6.74 -10.64 0.08
N VAL A 23 7.65 -11.25 0.86
CA VAL A 23 9.05 -10.82 0.91
C VAL A 23 9.74 -11.04 -0.44
N PRO A 24 9.69 -12.23 -1.07
CA PRO A 24 10.25 -12.43 -2.40
C PRO A 24 9.64 -11.50 -3.45
N GLY A 25 8.32 -11.26 -3.41
CA GLY A 25 7.65 -10.35 -4.34
C GLY A 25 8.14 -8.90 -4.21
N ALA A 26 8.26 -8.40 -2.98
CA ALA A 26 8.78 -7.06 -2.73
C ALA A 26 10.26 -6.92 -3.11
N LEU A 27 11.09 -7.94 -2.83
CA LEU A 27 12.49 -7.98 -3.26
C LEU A 27 12.62 -8.01 -4.79
N ALA A 28 11.78 -8.79 -5.48
CA ALA A 28 11.75 -8.82 -6.95
C ALA A 28 11.41 -7.44 -7.53
N ASN A 29 10.47 -6.70 -6.93
CA ASN A 29 10.19 -5.31 -7.31
C ASN A 29 11.43 -4.43 -7.16
N VAL A 30 12.12 -4.50 -6.00
CA VAL A 30 13.34 -3.72 -5.79
C VAL A 30 14.42 -4.06 -6.84
N ILE A 31 14.66 -5.35 -7.09
CA ILE A 31 15.64 -5.82 -8.09
C ILE A 31 15.27 -5.31 -9.49
N LEU A 32 14.00 -5.40 -9.88
CA LEU A 32 13.52 -4.95 -11.20
C LEU A 32 13.73 -3.44 -11.39
N PHE A 33 13.26 -2.63 -10.43
CA PHE A 33 13.27 -1.18 -10.55
C PHE A 33 14.65 -0.54 -10.34
N VAL A 34 15.54 -1.20 -9.58
CA VAL A 34 16.93 -0.75 -9.38
C VAL A 34 17.86 -1.30 -10.48
N GLY A 35 17.66 -2.55 -10.89
CA GLY A 35 18.55 -3.27 -11.82
C GLY A 35 18.34 -2.91 -13.28
N VAL A 36 17.11 -2.64 -13.72
CA VAL A 36 16.84 -2.32 -15.12
C VAL A 36 17.04 -0.82 -15.37
N LYS A 37 18.03 -0.48 -16.20
CA LYS A 37 18.41 0.92 -16.52
C LYS A 37 17.22 1.77 -17.00
N THR A 38 16.32 1.19 -17.78
CA THR A 38 15.12 1.86 -18.29
C THR A 38 14.17 2.28 -17.17
N PHE A 39 13.99 1.43 -16.15
CA PHE A 39 13.09 1.73 -15.03
C PHE A 39 13.73 2.69 -14.02
N ARG A 40 15.03 2.57 -13.76
CA ARG A 40 15.75 3.45 -12.82
C ARG A 40 15.72 4.94 -13.22
N GLN A 41 15.52 5.24 -14.50
CA GLN A 41 15.39 6.62 -14.98
C GLN A 41 13.98 7.20 -14.77
N SER A 42 13.00 6.37 -14.44
CA SER A 42 11.63 6.82 -14.16
C SER A 42 11.53 7.33 -12.71
N PRO A 43 10.89 8.49 -12.46
CA PRO A 43 10.61 8.97 -11.11
C PRO A 43 9.82 7.96 -10.29
N LEU A 44 8.95 7.18 -10.95
CA LEU A 44 8.13 6.17 -10.32
C LEU A 44 8.92 5.07 -9.60
N ALA A 45 10.09 4.71 -10.13
CA ALA A 45 10.91 3.65 -9.54
C ALA A 45 11.23 3.95 -8.08
N TYR A 46 11.44 5.22 -7.72
CA TYR A 46 11.68 5.63 -6.34
C TYR A 46 10.50 5.34 -5.41
N TYR A 47 9.27 5.61 -5.86
CA TYR A 47 8.08 5.38 -5.04
C TYR A 47 7.80 3.88 -4.88
N VAL A 48 7.92 3.09 -5.95
CA VAL A 48 7.69 1.63 -5.90
C VAL A 48 8.76 0.93 -5.05
N VAL A 49 10.02 1.35 -5.15
CA VAL A 49 11.10 0.84 -4.29
C VAL A 49 10.85 1.24 -2.84
N GLY A 50 10.46 2.50 -2.57
CA GLY A 50 10.13 2.97 -1.22
C GLY A 50 8.99 2.17 -0.58
N GLN A 51 7.92 1.94 -1.34
CA GLN A 51 6.81 1.09 -0.93
C GLN A 51 7.28 -0.34 -0.64
N SER A 52 8.06 -0.94 -1.55
CA SER A 52 8.55 -2.32 -1.38
C SER A 52 9.44 -2.49 -0.14
N LEU A 53 10.31 -1.52 0.14
CA LEU A 53 11.15 -1.53 1.35
C LEU A 53 10.31 -1.41 2.63
N ALA A 54 9.29 -0.56 2.62
CA ALA A 54 8.37 -0.41 3.73
C ALA A 54 7.56 -1.70 3.96
N ASP A 55 7.03 -2.32 2.90
CA ASP A 55 6.30 -3.59 2.98
C ASP A 55 7.19 -4.73 3.51
N VAL A 56 8.46 -4.83 3.08
CA VAL A 56 9.42 -5.81 3.64
C VAL A 56 9.63 -5.58 5.13
N ASN A 57 9.76 -4.33 5.58
CA ASN A 57 9.96 -4.03 6.99
C ASN A 57 8.74 -4.46 7.83
N VAL A 58 7.53 -4.15 7.38
CA VAL A 58 6.29 -4.57 8.04
C VAL A 58 6.24 -6.10 8.15
N LEU A 59 6.42 -6.81 7.03
CA LEU A 59 6.35 -8.27 7.00
C LEU A 59 7.41 -8.93 7.88
N LEU A 60 8.63 -8.37 7.92
CA LEU A 60 9.69 -8.89 8.76
C LEU A 60 9.35 -8.73 10.24
N ILE A 61 8.85 -7.56 10.66
CA ILE A 61 8.52 -7.34 12.07
C ILE A 61 7.31 -8.18 12.49
N GLU A 62 6.26 -8.24 11.67
CA GLU A 62 5.09 -9.09 11.95
C GLU A 62 5.46 -10.56 12.08
N PHE A 63 6.35 -11.05 11.21
CA PHE A 63 6.86 -12.41 11.31
C PHE A 63 7.67 -12.64 12.60
N LEU A 64 8.52 -11.68 12.99
CA LEU A 64 9.30 -11.75 14.24
C LEU A 64 8.40 -11.79 15.49
N GLN A 65 7.23 -11.15 15.47
CA GLN A 65 6.29 -11.16 16.60
C GLN A 65 5.71 -12.55 16.89
N ILE A 66 5.64 -13.41 15.88
CA ILE A 66 5.11 -14.78 16.01
C ILE A 66 6.14 -15.71 16.66
N ILE A 67 7.43 -15.45 16.47
CA ILE A 67 8.50 -16.30 16.98
C ILE A 67 8.55 -16.14 18.51
N PRO A 68 8.24 -17.18 19.31
CA PRO A 68 8.08 -17.03 20.76
C PRO A 68 9.33 -16.47 21.46
N SER A 69 10.52 -16.82 20.95
CA SER A 69 11.82 -16.39 21.49
C SER A 69 12.18 -14.93 21.22
N VAL A 70 11.52 -14.28 20.25
CA VAL A 70 11.76 -12.88 19.85
C VAL A 70 10.50 -12.02 20.01
N SER A 71 9.41 -12.62 20.51
CA SER A 71 8.11 -11.98 20.64
C SER A 71 8.14 -10.75 21.56
N VAL A 72 7.18 -9.85 21.32
CA VAL A 72 6.94 -8.61 22.10
C VAL A 72 6.77 -8.84 23.60
N SER A 73 6.58 -10.09 24.04
CA SER A 73 6.44 -10.50 25.43
C SER A 73 7.75 -10.50 26.23
N THR A 74 8.89 -10.25 25.59
CA THR A 74 10.22 -10.33 26.22
C THR A 74 10.73 -9.01 26.79
N SER A 75 10.31 -7.87 26.24
CA SER A 75 10.76 -6.54 26.68
C SER A 75 9.78 -5.43 26.33
N SER A 76 9.52 -4.53 27.28
CA SER A 76 8.72 -3.31 27.07
C SER A 76 9.29 -2.43 25.94
N ILE A 77 10.62 -2.34 25.84
CA ILE A 77 11.29 -1.56 24.78
C ILE A 77 11.07 -2.21 23.41
N ALA A 78 11.16 -3.54 23.33
CA ALA A 78 10.93 -4.26 22.08
C ALA A 78 9.48 -4.10 21.60
N CYS A 79 8.50 -4.22 22.51
CA CYS A 79 7.09 -3.95 22.24
C CYS A 79 6.86 -2.56 21.62
N LYS A 80 7.37 -1.50 22.27
CA LYS A 80 7.22 -0.12 21.79
C LYS A 80 7.86 0.08 20.40
N LEU A 81 9.09 -0.39 20.22
CA LEU A 81 9.82 -0.20 18.95
C LEU A 81 9.17 -0.97 17.80
N MET A 82 8.77 -2.22 18.01
CA MET A 82 8.15 -3.03 16.95
C MET A 82 6.84 -2.40 16.47
N VAL A 83 5.97 -1.98 17.39
CA VAL A 83 4.71 -1.32 17.03
C VAL A 83 5.00 0.00 16.31
N PHE A 84 5.92 0.82 16.81
CA PHE A 84 6.31 2.06 16.17
C PHE A 84 6.77 1.86 14.71
N PHE A 85 7.68 0.93 14.47
CA PHE A 85 8.23 0.69 13.13
C PHE A 85 7.18 0.14 12.17
N VAL A 86 6.35 -0.81 12.61
CA VAL A 86 5.26 -1.35 11.79
C VAL A 86 4.32 -0.22 11.36
N GLN A 87 3.89 0.62 12.30
CA GLN A 87 2.94 1.70 11.99
C GLN A 87 3.53 2.79 11.09
N ALA A 88 4.76 3.23 11.42
CA ALA A 88 5.44 4.24 10.62
C ALA A 88 5.67 3.77 9.18
N THR A 89 6.12 2.52 9.00
CA THR A 89 6.42 1.98 7.67
C THR A 89 5.16 1.60 6.89
N ALA A 90 4.12 1.06 7.52
CA ALA A 90 2.83 0.81 6.87
C ALA A 90 2.20 2.10 6.33
N CYS A 91 2.23 3.19 7.10
CA CYS A 91 1.75 4.50 6.65
C CYS A 91 2.64 5.07 5.53
N ALA A 92 3.96 4.89 5.62
CA ALA A 92 4.88 5.31 4.55
C ALA A 92 4.61 4.55 3.24
N ALA A 93 4.36 3.24 3.29
CA ALA A 93 4.00 2.42 2.12
C ALA A 93 2.76 2.96 1.41
N MET A 94 1.70 3.29 2.16
CA MET A 94 0.49 3.92 1.62
C MET A 94 0.76 5.29 1.00
N ASN A 95 1.64 6.08 1.62
CA ASN A 95 1.99 7.39 1.10
C ASN A 95 2.78 7.29 -0.22
N PHE A 96 3.70 6.33 -0.34
CA PHE A 96 4.38 6.03 -1.59
C PHE A 96 3.42 5.61 -2.69
N LEU A 97 2.42 4.80 -2.37
CA LEU A 97 1.36 4.43 -3.31
C LEU A 97 0.59 5.66 -3.80
N CYS A 98 0.24 6.59 -2.90
CA CYS A 98 -0.40 7.86 -3.26
C CYS A 98 0.51 8.74 -4.14
N LEU A 99 1.79 8.88 -3.78
CA LEU A 99 2.78 9.61 -4.56
C LEU A 99 2.97 9.01 -5.95
N SER A 100 2.90 7.68 -6.06
CA SER A 100 2.95 6.97 -7.34
C SER A 100 1.76 7.33 -8.24
N ALA A 101 0.55 7.43 -7.69
CA ALA A 101 -0.64 7.82 -8.46
C ALA A 101 -0.61 9.30 -8.85
N PHE A 102 -0.11 10.17 -7.96
CA PHE A 102 0.15 11.56 -8.28
C PHE A 102 1.16 11.71 -9.42
N ASP A 103 2.26 10.97 -9.37
CA ASP A 103 3.30 10.97 -10.41
C ASP A 103 2.73 10.53 -11.76
N ARG A 104 1.87 9.51 -11.78
CA ARG A 104 1.15 9.07 -12.98
C ARG A 104 0.22 10.14 -13.56
N TRP A 105 -0.53 10.82 -12.70
CA TRP A 105 -1.34 11.95 -13.13
C TRP A 105 -0.47 13.09 -13.68
N ALA A 106 0.64 13.40 -13.01
CA ALA A 106 1.53 14.48 -13.40
C ALA A 106 2.21 14.21 -14.75
N CYS A 107 2.69 12.99 -14.98
CA CYS A 107 3.27 12.53 -16.25
C CYS A 107 2.29 12.68 -17.42
N THR A 108 1.04 12.28 -17.21
CA THR A 108 -0.01 12.28 -18.25
C THR A 108 -0.63 13.65 -18.48
N SER A 109 -0.33 14.64 -17.64
CA SER A 109 -0.88 15.99 -17.75
C SER A 109 -0.41 16.72 -19.01
N GLN A 110 -1.32 17.49 -19.62
CA GLN A 110 -1.01 18.32 -20.79
C GLN A 110 -0.13 19.53 -20.43
N SER A 111 -0.19 19.98 -19.17
CA SER A 111 0.60 21.12 -18.71
C SER A 111 2.07 20.73 -18.50
N ALA A 112 2.97 21.40 -19.21
CA ALA A 112 4.42 21.18 -19.07
C ALA A 112 4.92 21.42 -17.64
N ARG A 113 4.35 22.41 -16.92
CA ARG A 113 4.69 22.70 -15.53
C ARG A 113 4.33 21.54 -14.59
N ILE A 114 3.17 20.92 -14.81
CA ILE A 114 2.73 19.76 -14.01
C ILE A 114 3.60 18.55 -14.35
N ARG A 115 3.90 18.31 -15.63
CA ARG A 115 4.75 17.19 -16.07
C ARG A 115 6.18 17.28 -15.50
N GLN A 116 6.72 18.48 -15.32
CA GLN A 116 8.03 18.67 -14.66
C GLN A 116 8.06 18.19 -13.20
N LEU A 117 6.91 18.11 -12.52
CA LEU A 117 6.83 17.56 -11.16
C LEU A 117 7.14 16.05 -11.14
N SER A 118 6.81 15.35 -12.23
CA SER A 118 7.24 13.96 -12.44
C SER A 118 8.66 13.93 -13.01
N SER A 119 9.62 14.37 -12.20
CA SER A 119 11.04 14.27 -12.53
C SER A 119 11.78 13.44 -11.48
N PRO A 120 12.80 12.67 -11.88
CA PRO A 120 13.59 11.86 -10.94
C PRO A 120 14.25 12.67 -9.82
N HIS A 121 14.48 13.97 -10.06
CA HIS A 121 15.08 14.89 -9.10
C HIS A 121 14.11 15.21 -7.96
N VAL A 122 12.83 15.43 -8.30
CA VAL A 122 11.76 15.62 -7.33
C VAL A 122 11.50 14.31 -6.59
N ALA A 123 11.38 13.19 -7.30
CA ALA A 123 11.14 11.88 -6.69
C ALA A 123 12.22 11.49 -5.67
N ARG A 124 13.50 11.78 -5.95
CA ARG A 124 14.59 11.55 -4.99
C ARG A 124 14.46 12.38 -3.72
N ARG A 125 14.03 13.63 -3.81
CA ARG A 125 13.79 14.49 -2.64
C ARG A 125 12.59 14.01 -1.83
N LEU A 126 11.54 13.56 -2.52
CA LEU A 126 10.34 13.02 -1.88
C LEU A 126 10.52 11.61 -1.32
N PHE A 127 11.57 10.89 -1.69
CA PHE A 127 11.79 9.51 -1.23
C PHE A 127 11.90 9.39 0.30
N LEU A 128 12.63 10.28 0.97
CA LEU A 128 12.79 10.20 2.44
C LEU A 128 11.64 10.85 3.21
N LEU A 129 10.83 11.68 2.55
CA LEU A 129 9.81 12.49 3.21
C LEU A 129 8.73 11.64 3.91
N PRO A 130 8.14 10.59 3.28
CA PRO A 130 7.18 9.72 3.95
C PRO A 130 7.74 9.06 5.21
N PHE A 131 8.97 8.54 5.16
CA PHE A 131 9.57 7.88 6.32
C PHE A 131 9.74 8.85 7.49
N ILE A 132 10.23 10.06 7.24
CA ILE A 132 10.41 11.08 8.28
C ILE A 132 9.06 11.52 8.85
N LEU A 133 8.11 11.88 7.97
CA LEU A 133 6.80 12.37 8.37
C LEU A 133 6.05 11.34 9.21
N TRP A 134 6.00 10.08 8.77
CA TRP A 134 5.28 9.04 9.48
C TRP A 134 6.02 8.56 10.73
N SER A 135 7.35 8.65 10.78
CA SER A 135 8.09 8.43 12.02
C SER A 135 7.71 9.46 13.08
N LEU A 136 7.63 10.75 12.72
CA LEU A 136 7.24 11.81 13.66
C LEU A 136 5.80 11.67 14.14
N VAL A 137 4.86 11.36 13.23
CA VAL A 137 3.44 11.17 13.57
C VAL A 137 3.22 9.98 14.51
N ASN A 138 4.03 8.92 14.36
CA ASN A 138 3.87 7.70 15.16
C ASN A 138 4.69 7.69 16.46
N ILE A 139 5.40 8.77 16.81
CA ILE A 139 6.08 8.90 18.12
C ILE A 139 5.18 8.54 19.32
N PRO A 140 3.89 8.93 19.37
CA PRO A 140 3.01 8.57 20.49
C PRO A 140 2.90 7.06 20.75
N PHE A 141 3.09 6.20 19.74
CA PHE A 141 3.13 4.75 19.92
C PHE A 141 4.27 4.30 20.83
N LEU A 142 5.41 5.02 20.85
CA LEU A 142 6.52 4.73 21.77
C LEU A 142 6.18 5.07 23.23
N ILE A 143 5.22 5.97 23.46
CA ILE A 143 4.85 6.45 24.79
C ILE A 143 3.70 5.62 25.36
N TYR A 144 2.65 5.40 24.57
CA TYR A 144 1.38 4.84 25.03
C TYR A 144 1.25 3.31 24.83
N PHE A 145 2.26 2.65 24.28
CA PHE A 145 2.32 1.18 24.31
C PHE A 145 3.19 0.71 25.45
N ASP A 146 2.76 -0.34 26.12
CA ASP A 146 3.57 -1.05 27.09
C ASP A 146 3.19 -2.52 27.22
N LEU A 147 4.04 -3.26 27.92
CA LEU A 147 3.82 -4.64 28.25
C LEU A 147 2.96 -4.74 29.51
N VAL A 148 1.71 -5.20 29.37
CA VAL A 148 0.74 -5.20 30.48
C VAL A 148 0.66 -6.59 31.16
N PRO A 149 0.99 -6.72 32.46
CA PRO A 149 0.76 -7.94 33.24
C PRO A 149 -0.73 -8.23 33.45
N PRO A 150 -1.17 -9.50 33.64
CA PRO A 150 -0.36 -10.72 33.73
C PRO A 150 -0.09 -11.40 32.38
N THR A 151 -0.78 -10.96 31.32
CA THR A 151 -0.71 -11.62 30.00
C THR A 151 0.58 -11.32 29.24
N PHE A 152 1.38 -10.35 29.71
CA PHE A 152 2.57 -9.83 29.03
C PHE A 152 2.30 -9.59 27.54
N ARG A 153 1.18 -8.92 27.25
CA ARG A 153 0.79 -8.51 25.91
C ARG A 153 1.14 -7.04 25.72
N CYS A 154 1.57 -6.71 24.50
CA CYS A 154 1.86 -5.35 24.09
C CYS A 154 0.53 -4.64 23.82
N LEU A 155 0.10 -3.79 24.74
CA LEU A 155 -1.22 -3.15 24.72
C LEU A 155 -1.10 -1.65 24.97
N TYR A 156 -2.18 -0.94 24.62
CA TYR A 156 -2.35 0.47 24.91
C TYR A 156 -2.48 0.68 26.42
N THR A 157 -1.74 1.64 26.97
CA THR A 157 -1.84 2.04 28.38
C THR A 157 -2.85 3.16 28.61
N ASN A 158 -3.26 3.84 27.54
CA ASN A 158 -4.18 4.98 27.59
C ASN A 158 -5.41 4.75 26.71
N ASP A 159 -6.59 4.68 27.34
CA ASP A 159 -7.87 4.42 26.67
C ASP A 159 -8.28 5.51 25.67
N LEU A 160 -7.96 6.77 25.97
CA LEU A 160 -8.28 7.89 25.08
C LEU A 160 -7.45 7.80 23.80
N PHE A 161 -6.15 7.51 23.94
CA PHE A 161 -5.25 7.30 22.81
C PHE A 161 -5.66 6.07 21.99
N MET A 162 -6.07 4.98 22.64
CA MET A 162 -6.63 3.80 21.96
C MET A 162 -7.84 4.17 21.11
N ARG A 163 -8.84 4.86 21.70
CA ARG A 163 -10.07 5.22 20.99
C ARG A 163 -9.81 6.18 19.84
N ILE A 164 -9.08 7.26 20.07
CA ILE A 164 -8.83 8.27 19.02
C ILE A 164 -7.87 7.71 17.96
N GLY A 165 -6.79 7.07 18.39
CA GLY A 165 -5.75 6.53 17.51
C GLY A 165 -6.26 5.42 16.60
N ILE A 166 -6.89 4.38 17.18
CA ILE A 166 -7.32 3.19 16.43
C ILE A 166 -8.64 3.44 15.71
N LEU A 167 -9.64 4.02 16.36
CA LEU A 167 -11.00 4.07 15.79
C LEU A 167 -11.19 5.23 14.83
N VAL A 168 -10.37 6.29 14.94
CA VAL A 168 -10.56 7.52 14.16
C VAL A 168 -9.35 7.81 13.27
N LEU A 169 -8.17 8.04 13.86
CA LEU A 169 -7.02 8.53 13.09
C LEU A 169 -6.46 7.46 12.14
N SER A 170 -6.26 6.25 12.65
CA SER A 170 -5.78 5.09 11.89
C SER A 170 -6.58 4.88 10.60
N PRO A 171 -7.91 4.63 10.62
CA PRO A 171 -8.66 4.35 9.40
C PRO A 171 -8.69 5.53 8.42
N ILE A 172 -8.71 6.76 8.94
CA ILE A 172 -8.66 7.94 8.10
C ILE A 172 -7.35 7.99 7.32
N PHE A 173 -6.21 7.79 7.99
CA PHE A 173 -4.90 7.91 7.36
C PHE A 173 -4.47 6.69 6.56
N THR A 174 -4.87 5.48 6.96
CA THR A 174 -4.44 4.24 6.29
C THR A 174 -5.42 3.77 5.22
N ALA A 175 -6.70 4.13 5.29
CA ALA A 175 -7.71 3.65 4.34
C ALA A 175 -8.39 4.80 3.59
N LEU A 176 -9.09 5.70 4.28
CA LEU A 176 -9.98 6.67 3.65
C LEU A 176 -9.24 7.71 2.81
N LEU A 177 -8.23 8.38 3.40
CA LEU A 177 -7.46 9.41 2.73
C LEU A 177 -6.67 8.84 1.53
N PRO A 178 -5.93 7.72 1.64
CA PRO A 178 -5.29 7.10 0.49
C PRO A 178 -6.28 6.73 -0.61
N LEU A 179 -7.44 6.17 -0.27
CA LEU A 179 -8.48 5.83 -1.26
C LEU A 179 -8.96 7.05 -2.04
N ILE A 180 -9.29 8.14 -1.35
CA ILE A 180 -9.76 9.36 -1.99
C ILE A 180 -8.68 9.90 -2.93
N VAL A 181 -7.43 9.94 -2.46
CA VAL A 181 -6.28 10.41 -3.24
C VAL A 181 -6.06 9.54 -4.48
N LEU A 182 -6.09 8.22 -4.32
CA LEU A 182 -5.91 7.25 -5.41
C LEU A 182 -7.05 7.33 -6.44
N ILE A 183 -8.30 7.44 -5.99
CA ILE A 183 -9.46 7.58 -6.88
C ILE A 183 -9.37 8.90 -7.65
N MET A 184 -9.07 10.00 -6.96
CA MET A 184 -8.97 11.32 -7.56
C MET A 184 -7.89 11.34 -8.65
N PHE A 185 -6.64 10.96 -8.32
CA PHE A 185 -5.55 10.97 -9.28
C PHE A 185 -5.69 9.88 -10.35
N GLY A 186 -6.26 8.72 -10.01
CA GLY A 186 -6.57 7.65 -10.96
C GLY A 186 -7.58 8.11 -12.02
N LEU A 187 -8.68 8.76 -11.62
CA LEU A 187 -9.68 9.31 -12.54
C LEU A 187 -9.09 10.42 -13.43
N MET A 188 -8.27 11.30 -12.86
CA MET A 188 -7.62 12.34 -13.65
C MET A 188 -6.61 11.76 -14.66
N THR A 189 -5.83 10.75 -14.25
CA THR A 189 -4.91 10.03 -15.15
C THR A 189 -5.67 9.38 -16.30
N TYR A 190 -6.77 8.71 -16.00
CA TYR A 190 -7.63 8.08 -17.01
C TYR A 190 -8.18 9.09 -18.02
N ARG A 191 -8.70 10.23 -17.54
CA ARG A 191 -9.18 11.31 -18.42
C ARG A 191 -8.07 11.82 -19.32
N ASN A 192 -6.88 12.07 -18.79
CA ASN A 192 -5.74 12.55 -19.56
C ASN A 192 -5.32 11.56 -20.65
N ILE A 193 -5.22 10.26 -20.32
CA ILE A 193 -4.86 9.22 -21.28
C ILE A 193 -5.90 9.14 -22.40
N ARG A 194 -7.20 9.11 -22.08
CA ARG A 194 -8.28 9.06 -23.08
C ARG A 194 -8.21 10.26 -24.03
N LEU A 195 -7.95 11.46 -23.51
CA LEU A 195 -7.81 12.67 -24.31
C LEU A 195 -6.58 12.63 -25.22
N VAL A 196 -5.45 12.13 -24.73
CA VAL A 196 -4.21 12.04 -25.53
C VAL A 196 -4.31 10.99 -26.63
N VAL A 197 -4.87 9.81 -26.35
CA VAL A 197 -5.10 8.74 -27.35
C VAL A 197 -6.01 9.22 -28.48
N HIS A 198 -7.01 10.05 -28.16
CA HIS A 198 -7.91 10.60 -29.18
C HIS A 198 -7.26 11.69 -30.05
N VAL A 199 -6.22 12.38 -29.56
CA VAL A 199 -5.63 13.56 -30.20
C VAL A 199 -4.24 13.31 -30.82
N ARG A 200 -3.48 12.30 -30.39
CA ARG A 200 -2.10 12.05 -30.87
C ARG A 200 -1.81 10.58 -31.18
N GLN A 201 -1.76 10.24 -32.46
CA GLN A 201 -1.22 8.98 -32.99
C GLN A 201 0.31 9.03 -33.18
N GLN A 202 1.09 9.34 -32.14
CA GLN A 202 2.57 9.27 -32.26
C GLN A 202 3.11 7.92 -31.76
N PRO A 203 3.81 7.13 -32.60
CA PRO A 203 4.21 5.75 -32.30
C PRO A 203 5.17 5.61 -31.10
N ASN A 204 6.04 6.60 -30.85
CA ASN A 204 6.92 6.60 -29.66
C ASN A 204 6.16 6.89 -28.35
N GLN A 205 5.08 7.67 -28.40
CA GLN A 205 4.22 7.90 -27.23
C GLN A 205 3.30 6.70 -26.97
N ILE A 206 2.90 5.95 -28.01
CA ILE A 206 2.12 4.71 -27.87
C ILE A 206 2.91 3.62 -27.13
N ARG A 207 4.22 3.46 -27.44
CA ARG A 207 5.09 2.52 -26.71
C ARG A 207 5.25 2.91 -25.24
N LEU A 208 5.54 4.17 -24.94
CA LEU A 208 5.58 4.65 -23.55
C LEU A 208 4.23 4.45 -22.86
N SER A 209 3.13 4.81 -23.51
CA SER A 209 1.76 4.60 -23.04
C SER A 209 1.50 3.13 -22.69
N ASN A 210 1.96 2.17 -23.49
CA ASN A 210 1.75 0.75 -23.19
C ASN A 210 2.50 0.31 -21.92
N TRP A 211 3.73 0.79 -21.69
CA TRP A 211 4.48 0.57 -20.45
C TRP A 211 3.83 1.28 -19.25
N GLU A 212 3.32 2.50 -19.47
CA GLU A 212 2.58 3.24 -18.46
C GLU A 212 1.24 2.57 -18.13
N HIS A 213 0.56 1.97 -19.10
CA HIS A 213 -0.64 1.16 -18.90
C HIS A 213 -0.33 -0.09 -18.09
N GLN A 214 0.76 -0.81 -18.41
CA GLN A 214 1.19 -1.96 -17.62
C GLN A 214 1.48 -1.57 -16.17
N MET A 215 2.16 -0.45 -15.96
CA MET A 215 2.50 0.02 -14.61
C MET A 215 1.29 0.59 -13.85
N THR A 216 0.35 1.21 -14.56
CA THR A 216 -0.92 1.68 -13.99
C THR A 216 -1.80 0.47 -13.64
N ARG A 217 -1.84 -0.57 -14.48
CA ARG A 217 -2.51 -1.84 -14.17
C ARG A 217 -1.90 -2.49 -12.94
N MET A 218 -0.58 -2.48 -12.79
CA MET A 218 0.12 -2.98 -11.59
C MET A 218 -0.28 -2.21 -10.32
N MET A 219 -0.38 -0.88 -10.37
CA MET A 219 -0.84 -0.09 -9.22
C MET A 219 -2.31 -0.32 -8.91
N LEU A 220 -3.14 -0.38 -9.94
CA LEU A 220 -4.57 -0.63 -9.78
C LEU A 220 -4.81 -2.02 -9.18
N THR A 221 -4.11 -3.06 -9.66
CA THR A 221 -4.19 -4.38 -9.02
C THR A 221 -3.68 -4.35 -7.59
N GLN A 222 -2.60 -3.65 -7.27
CA GLN A 222 -2.16 -3.48 -5.88
C GLN A 222 -3.24 -2.80 -5.00
N THR A 223 -3.92 -1.76 -5.50
CA THR A 223 -5.01 -1.11 -4.77
C THR A 223 -6.25 -2.00 -4.64
N LEU A 224 -6.55 -2.83 -5.64
CA LEU A 224 -7.70 -3.73 -5.67
C LEU A 224 -7.47 -4.96 -4.79
N PHE A 225 -6.30 -5.60 -4.86
CA PHE A 225 -5.94 -6.72 -3.97
C PHE A 225 -5.88 -6.27 -2.52
N ARG A 226 -5.33 -5.08 -2.24
CA ARG A 226 -5.32 -4.51 -0.89
C ARG A 226 -6.75 -4.25 -0.36
N LYS A 227 -7.69 -3.96 -1.26
CA LYS A 227 -9.11 -3.78 -0.95
C LYS A 227 -9.86 -5.10 -0.80
N GLU A 228 -9.52 -6.12 -1.60
CA GLU A 228 -10.12 -7.45 -1.55
C GLU A 228 -9.78 -8.17 -0.24
N LYS A 229 -8.54 -8.04 0.23
CA LYS A 229 -8.16 -8.55 1.56
C LYS A 229 -8.92 -7.85 2.70
N SER A 230 -9.23 -6.56 2.54
CA SER A 230 -10.02 -5.77 3.50
C SER A 230 -11.54 -6.10 3.49
N LEU A 231 -11.99 -6.91 2.53
CA LEU A 231 -13.40 -7.25 2.31
C LEU A 231 -13.81 -8.62 2.87
N GLU A 232 -12.85 -9.53 3.12
CA GLU A 232 -13.12 -10.95 3.39
C GLU A 232 -13.11 -11.31 4.88
N GLU A 233 -12.80 -10.38 5.79
CA GLU A 233 -12.60 -10.67 7.21
C GLU A 233 -13.74 -10.11 8.10
N TRP A 234 -14.78 -10.92 8.29
CA TRP A 234 -15.70 -10.91 9.45
C TRP A 234 -15.99 -12.37 9.83
N PRO A 235 -15.70 -12.78 11.08
CA PRO A 235 -16.73 -12.71 12.12
C PRO A 235 -16.23 -12.26 13.51
N ASP A 236 -17.20 -11.85 14.32
CA ASP A 236 -17.13 -11.26 15.66
C ASP A 236 -16.10 -11.88 16.64
N GLN A 237 -15.05 -11.14 17.03
CA GLN A 237 -14.46 -11.15 18.39
C GLN A 237 -13.38 -10.05 18.59
N PRO A 238 -13.21 -9.52 19.83
CA PRO A 238 -12.28 -8.43 20.10
C PRO A 238 -10.96 -8.96 20.66
N THR A 239 -10.04 -9.45 19.82
CA THR A 239 -8.62 -9.54 20.19
C THR A 239 -7.78 -9.75 18.94
N PHE A 240 -6.74 -8.92 18.77
CA PHE A 240 -5.86 -8.81 17.60
C PHE A 240 -6.47 -8.07 16.40
N ILE A 241 -6.63 -6.75 16.55
CA ILE A 241 -6.89 -5.84 15.43
C ILE A 241 -5.55 -5.17 15.06
N ILE A 242 -4.90 -5.67 14.03
CA ILE A 242 -3.96 -4.89 13.21
C ILE A 242 -4.80 -4.34 12.06
N HIS A 243 -4.90 -3.01 11.99
CA HIS A 243 -5.26 -2.18 10.83
C HIS A 243 -6.04 -2.83 9.68
N ASP A 244 -7.32 -3.14 9.89
CA ASP A 244 -8.26 -3.29 8.78
C ASP A 244 -9.63 -2.73 9.20
N VAL A 245 -9.96 -1.56 8.62
CA VAL A 245 -11.23 -0.88 8.86
C VAL A 245 -12.01 -0.82 7.54
N GLN A 246 -13.08 -1.61 7.54
CA GLN A 246 -14.42 -1.38 6.98
C GLN A 246 -14.52 -0.47 5.75
N LEU A 247 -15.01 -1.00 4.61
CA LEU A 247 -15.98 -0.33 3.71
C LEU A 247 -16.39 -1.22 2.51
N GLY A 248 -17.00 -2.37 2.80
CA GLY A 248 -17.27 -3.37 1.77
C GLY A 248 -18.36 -3.03 0.75
N TRP A 249 -19.21 -2.06 1.03
CA TRP A 249 -20.41 -1.80 0.23
C TRP A 249 -20.17 -0.87 -0.97
N LEU A 250 -19.21 0.05 -0.89
CA LEU A 250 -18.82 0.93 -2.01
C LEU A 250 -17.97 0.21 -3.05
N GLY A 251 -17.30 -0.88 -2.68
CA GLY A 251 -16.37 -1.59 -3.55
C GLY A 251 -17.02 -2.35 -4.69
N LYS A 252 -18.12 -3.05 -4.43
CA LYS A 252 -18.86 -3.82 -5.44
C LYS A 252 -19.53 -2.93 -6.50
N ARG A 253 -20.00 -1.74 -6.12
CA ARG A 253 -20.54 -0.76 -7.09
C ARG A 253 -19.47 -0.15 -7.98
N LEU A 254 -18.25 0.05 -7.46
CA LEU A 254 -17.11 0.51 -8.25
C LEU A 254 -16.58 -0.57 -9.20
N LEU A 255 -16.61 -1.85 -8.81
CA LEU A 255 -16.23 -2.99 -9.67
C LEU A 255 -17.20 -3.14 -10.86
N LEU A 256 -18.51 -3.13 -10.60
CA LEU A 256 -19.52 -3.14 -11.66
C LEU A 256 -19.42 -1.90 -12.56
N TRP A 257 -19.09 -0.73 -12.00
CA TRP A 257 -18.81 0.46 -12.80
C TRP A 257 -17.55 0.34 -13.66
N PHE A 258 -16.49 -0.30 -13.15
CA PHE A 258 -15.22 -0.43 -13.86
C PHE A 258 -15.29 -1.47 -14.99
N ASP A 259 -15.96 -2.61 -14.77
CA ASP A 259 -16.20 -3.62 -15.82
C ASP A 259 -17.13 -3.10 -16.92
N LEU A 260 -18.08 -2.22 -16.59
CA LEU A 260 -18.87 -1.48 -17.59
C LEU A 260 -18.05 -0.43 -18.37
N ILE A 261 -16.94 0.06 -17.82
CA ILE A 261 -16.09 1.11 -18.42
C ILE A 261 -14.92 0.53 -19.23
N THR A 262 -14.41 -0.64 -18.85
CA THR A 262 -13.38 -1.38 -19.61
C THR A 262 -13.94 -2.12 -20.81
N GLY A 263 -15.25 -2.35 -20.86
CA GLY A 263 -15.98 -2.77 -22.06
C GLY A 263 -15.56 -4.14 -22.60
N GLY A 264 -16.02 -5.22 -21.98
CA GLY A 264 -16.06 -6.56 -22.60
C GLY A 264 -14.71 -7.22 -22.92
N PRO A 265 -14.70 -8.51 -23.30
CA PRO A 265 -13.53 -9.39 -23.15
C PRO A 265 -12.40 -9.09 -24.15
N VAL A 266 -11.18 -9.34 -23.65
CA VAL A 266 -9.84 -9.14 -24.25
C VAL A 266 -9.56 -10.10 -25.42
N ASN A 267 -10.46 -10.22 -26.42
CA ASN A 267 -10.26 -11.16 -27.53
C ASN A 267 -9.93 -10.54 -28.90
N ASP A 268 -10.13 -9.24 -29.13
CA ASP A 268 -10.00 -8.69 -30.49
C ASP A 268 -8.68 -7.93 -30.78
N MET A 269 -7.58 -8.26 -30.10
CA MET A 269 -6.28 -7.59 -30.33
C MET A 269 -5.17 -8.50 -30.88
N PHE A 270 -5.53 -9.63 -31.49
CA PHE A 270 -4.66 -10.42 -32.36
C PHE A 270 -5.14 -10.34 -33.81
N VAL A 271 -4.87 -9.21 -34.46
CA VAL A 271 -4.77 -9.16 -35.93
C VAL A 271 -3.40 -8.59 -36.26
N ALA A 272 -2.48 -9.49 -36.60
CA ALA A 272 -1.18 -9.13 -37.14
C ALA A 272 -1.36 -8.52 -38.54
N PRO A 273 -0.62 -7.46 -38.91
CA PRO A 273 -0.52 -7.08 -40.31
C PRO A 273 0.42 -8.04 -41.03
N ASN A 274 0.02 -8.41 -42.25
CA ASN A 274 0.71 -9.29 -43.21
C ASN A 274 2.19 -8.93 -43.43
#